data_AF-A0A1I0S9W6-F1
#
_entry.id   AF-A0A1I0S9W6-F1
#
_cell.length_a   1.000
_cell.length_b   1.000
_cell.length_c   1.000
_cell.angle_alpha   90.00
_cell.angle_beta   90.00
_cell.angle_gamma   90.00
#
_symmetry.space_group_name_H-M   'P 1'
#
loop_
_entity.id
_entity.type
_entity.pdbx_description
1 polymer ?
#
loop_
_entity_poly.entity_id
_entity_poly.type
_entity_poly.pdbx_seq_one_letter_code
_entity_poly.pdbx_strand_id
1 'polypeptide(L)'
;MPFHKRDIEAPDFSVHEMMGLLLDAVVKAHQQTDHARLTQYYAFAAWCLRQRDKKLWNAAGVSFYEHLGNYEETRSALHLWVDKDVYLQISSLLERMMEPSAFKILDNTFLAKT
;
A
#
# COMPACT_ATOMS: atom_id res chain seq x y z
N MET A 1 6.40 11.02 -8.45
CA MET A 1 6.45 10.65 -7.02
C MET A 1 5.89 11.78 -6.17
N PRO A 2 5.18 11.49 -5.07
CA PRO A 2 4.45 12.49 -4.28
C PRO A 2 5.32 13.28 -3.28
N PHE A 3 6.59 12.92 -3.15
CA PHE A 3 7.56 13.56 -2.26
C PHE A 3 8.54 14.43 -3.04
N HIS A 4 8.95 15.56 -2.46
CA HIS A 4 9.98 16.42 -3.02
C HIS A 4 11.36 16.04 -2.47
N LYS A 5 12.41 16.27 -3.27
CA LYS A 5 13.81 16.03 -2.87
C LYS A 5 14.14 16.66 -1.51
N ARG A 6 13.66 17.88 -1.27
CA ARG A 6 13.88 18.61 0.00
C ARG A 6 13.26 17.93 1.21
N ASP A 7 12.13 17.24 1.02
CA ASP A 7 11.47 16.50 2.10
C ASP A 7 12.34 15.31 2.50
N ILE A 8 12.91 14.60 1.52
CA ILE A 8 13.77 13.43 1.75
C ILE A 8 15.12 13.82 2.38
N GLU A 9 15.66 14.99 2.04
CA GLU A 9 16.93 15.48 2.58
C GLU A 9 16.81 16.07 3.99
N ALA A 10 15.59 16.21 4.53
CA ALA A 10 15.38 16.69 5.88
C ALA A 10 15.97 15.69 6.91
N PRO A 11 16.68 16.16 7.95
CA PRO A 11 17.39 15.29 8.89
C PRO A 11 16.49 14.30 9.65
N ASP A 12 15.21 14.64 9.79
CA ASP A 12 14.18 13.91 10.51
C ASP A 12 13.30 13.04 9.60
N PHE A 13 13.47 13.13 8.27
CA PHE A 13 12.64 12.37 7.34
C PHE A 13 12.89 10.87 7.45
N SER A 14 11.81 10.14 7.68
CA SER A 14 11.82 8.70 7.79
C SER A 14 11.15 8.03 6.58
N VAL A 15 11.61 6.82 6.27
CA VAL A 15 10.96 5.96 5.25
C VAL A 15 9.48 5.70 5.61
N HIS A 16 9.14 5.69 6.90
CA HIS A 16 7.77 5.55 7.37
C HIS A 16 6.89 6.74 6.95
N GLU A 17 7.38 7.97 7.14
CA GLU A 17 6.68 9.17 6.65
C GLU A 17 6.55 9.18 5.14
N MET A 18 7.60 8.76 4.42
CA MET A 18 7.53 8.60 2.96
C MET A 18 6.39 7.66 2.53
N MET A 19 6.23 6.53 3.23
CA MET A 19 5.18 5.54 2.94
C MET A 19 3.79 6.05 3.32
N GLY A 20 3.66 6.82 4.40
CA GLY A 20 2.42 7.51 4.74
C GLY A 20 2.01 8.54 3.69
N LEU A 21 2.95 9.36 3.20
CA LEU A 21 2.70 10.30 2.12
C LEU A 21 2.33 9.59 0.81
N LEU A 22 2.91 8.42 0.55
CA LEU A 22 2.55 7.60 -0.61
C LEU A 22 1.12 7.06 -0.49
N LEU A 23 0.68 6.65 0.70
CA LEU A 23 -0.69 6.22 0.97
C LEU A 23 -1.68 7.34 0.67
N ASP A 24 -1.44 8.54 1.22
CA ASP A 24 -2.27 9.72 0.94
C ASP A 24 -2.35 10.04 -0.55
N ALA A 25 -1.22 9.89 -1.26
CA ALA A 25 -1.15 10.11 -2.70
C ALA A 25 -1.92 9.05 -3.49
N VAL A 26 -1.93 7.79 -3.05
CA VAL A 26 -2.71 6.70 -3.67
C VAL A 26 -4.20 6.93 -3.48
N VAL A 27 -4.65 7.31 -2.29
CA VAL A 27 -6.06 7.64 -2.03
C VAL A 27 -6.51 8.78 -2.97
N LYS A 28 -5.74 9.86 -3.06
CA LYS A 28 -6.01 10.97 -3.99
C LYS A 28 -6.02 10.54 -5.45
N ALA A 29 -5.09 9.67 -5.85
CA ALA A 29 -5.02 9.18 -7.22
C ALA A 29 -6.24 8.31 -7.58
N HIS A 30 -6.77 7.50 -6.65
CA HIS A 30 -8.04 6.78 -6.85
C HIS A 30 -9.21 7.75 -7.02
N GLN A 31 -9.32 8.75 -6.15
CA GLN A 31 -10.37 9.78 -6.24
C GLN A 31 -10.35 10.53 -7.58
N GLN A 32 -9.16 10.67 -8.17
CA GLN A 32 -8.95 11.35 -9.46
C GLN A 32 -8.97 10.40 -10.67
N THR A 33 -9.13 9.08 -10.46
CA THR A 33 -8.99 8.06 -11.51
C THR A 33 -7.64 8.16 -12.25
N ASP A 34 -6.58 8.60 -11.56
CA ASP A 34 -5.25 8.76 -12.16
C ASP A 34 -4.50 7.42 -12.17
N HIS A 35 -4.87 6.59 -13.14
CA HIS A 35 -4.29 5.26 -13.32
C HIS A 35 -2.77 5.30 -13.50
N ALA A 36 -2.23 6.32 -14.16
CA ALA A 36 -0.79 6.43 -14.38
C ALA A 36 -0.04 6.60 -13.06
N ARG A 37 -0.56 7.43 -12.14
CA ARG A 37 0.01 7.57 -10.80
C ARG A 37 -0.20 6.33 -9.95
N LEU A 38 -1.39 5.73 -9.99
CA LEU A 38 -1.66 4.49 -9.26
C LEU A 38 -0.66 3.39 -9.64
N THR A 39 -0.41 3.16 -10.93
CA THR A 39 0.60 2.21 -11.40
C THR A 39 1.97 2.50 -10.79
N GLN A 40 2.42 3.75 -10.81
CA GLN A 40 3.74 4.11 -10.29
C GLN A 40 3.83 3.93 -8.76
N TYR A 41 2.79 4.31 -8.03
CA TYR A 41 2.79 4.30 -6.58
C TYR A 41 2.72 2.87 -6.02
N TYR A 42 1.82 2.04 -6.55
CA TYR A 42 1.76 0.63 -6.15
C TYR A 42 3.02 -0.13 -6.55
N ALA A 43 3.59 0.12 -7.74
CA ALA A 43 4.84 -0.50 -8.17
C ALA A 43 6.01 -0.14 -7.22
N PHE A 44 6.09 1.12 -6.79
CA PHE A 44 7.10 1.56 -5.84
C PHE A 44 6.93 0.91 -4.46
N ALA A 45 5.70 0.89 -3.92
CA ALA A 45 5.41 0.23 -2.65
C ALA A 45 5.74 -1.28 -2.69
N ALA A 46 5.36 -1.96 -3.78
CA ALA A 46 5.68 -3.37 -4.00
C ALA A 46 7.20 -3.61 -4.09
N TRP A 47 7.92 -2.73 -4.82
CA TRP A 47 9.38 -2.79 -4.86
C TRP A 47 9.99 -2.65 -3.47
N CYS A 48 9.55 -1.68 -2.66
CA CYS A 48 10.04 -1.49 -1.29
C CYS A 48 9.77 -2.71 -0.39
N LEU A 49 8.57 -3.30 -0.48
CA LEU A 49 8.22 -4.50 0.28
C LEU A 49 9.13 -5.70 -0.05
N ARG A 50 9.57 -5.82 -1.31
CA ARG A 50 10.44 -6.91 -1.76
C ARG A 50 11.93 -6.68 -1.47
N GLN A 51 12.32 -5.57 -0.83
CA GLN A 51 13.72 -5.33 -0.49
C GLN A 51 14.18 -6.17 0.71
N ARG A 52 15.48 -6.46 0.79
CA ARG A 52 16.07 -7.12 1.97
C ARG A 52 16.27 -6.17 3.15
N ASP A 53 16.28 -4.86 2.89
CA ASP A 53 16.45 -3.84 3.93
C ASP A 53 15.19 -3.76 4.81
N LYS A 54 15.38 -4.01 6.11
CA LYS A 54 14.30 -3.99 7.11
C LYS A 54 13.56 -2.67 7.17
N LYS A 55 14.23 -1.54 7.03
CA LYS A 55 13.56 -0.24 7.10
C LYS A 55 12.60 -0.07 5.92
N LEU A 56 13.00 -0.51 4.72
CA LEU A 56 12.18 -0.40 3.52
C LEU A 56 10.97 -1.33 3.54
N TRP A 57 11.18 -2.64 3.76
CA TRP A 57 10.06 -3.58 3.72
C TRP A 57 9.10 -3.37 4.88
N ASN A 58 9.61 -3.02 6.07
CA ASN A 58 8.77 -2.76 7.23
C ASN A 58 7.93 -1.51 7.01
N ALA A 59 8.52 -0.41 6.54
CA ALA A 59 7.78 0.82 6.27
C ALA A 59 6.70 0.61 5.19
N ALA A 60 7.00 -0.13 4.11
CA ALA A 60 5.99 -0.46 3.10
C ALA A 60 4.84 -1.28 3.70
N GLY A 61 5.15 -2.28 4.54
CA GLY A 61 4.16 -3.10 5.23
C GLY A 61 3.28 -2.27 6.17
N VAL A 62 3.87 -1.64 7.18
CA VAL A 62 3.12 -1.04 8.31
C VAL A 62 2.64 0.38 8.05
N SER A 63 3.26 1.15 7.14
CA SER A 63 2.89 2.55 6.91
C SER A 63 2.14 2.77 5.60
N PHE A 64 2.11 1.77 4.71
CA PHE A 64 1.36 1.82 3.46
C PHE A 64 0.32 0.68 3.38
N TYR A 65 0.77 -0.58 3.30
CA TYR A 65 -0.12 -1.71 3.02
C TYR A 65 -1.13 -1.99 4.14
N GLU A 66 -0.70 -1.94 5.41
CA GLU A 66 -1.57 -2.13 6.58
C GLU A 66 -2.79 -1.20 6.55
N HIS A 67 -2.64 0.00 6.01
CA HIS A 67 -3.68 1.04 6.02
C HIS A 67 -4.52 1.12 4.75
N LEU A 68 -4.23 0.34 3.69
CA LEU A 68 -5.07 0.33 2.49
C LEU A 68 -6.52 -0.10 2.77
N GLY A 69 -6.74 -0.89 3.82
CA GLY A 69 -8.09 -1.29 4.24
C GLY A 69 -8.92 -0.16 4.88
N ASN A 70 -8.29 0.96 5.26
CA ASN A 70 -8.94 2.04 6.01
C ASN A 70 -9.73 3.00 5.11
N TYR A 71 -9.41 3.07 3.83
CA TYR A 71 -10.07 3.95 2.86
C TYR A 71 -10.88 3.12 1.88
N GLU A 72 -12.10 3.56 1.58
CA GLU A 72 -13.01 2.83 0.70
C GLU A 72 -12.44 2.71 -0.72
N GLU A 73 -11.79 3.77 -1.20
CA GLU A 73 -11.18 3.85 -2.52
C GLU A 73 -10.09 2.79 -2.71
N THR A 74 -9.22 2.61 -1.71
CA THR A 74 -8.15 1.61 -1.77
C THR A 74 -8.64 0.22 -1.43
N ARG A 75 -9.58 0.07 -0.50
CA ARG A 75 -10.13 -1.22 -0.06
C ARG A 75 -10.86 -1.92 -1.20
N SER A 76 -11.78 -1.23 -1.87
CA SER A 76 -12.57 -1.78 -2.97
C SER A 76 -11.70 -2.16 -4.18
N ALA A 77 -10.65 -1.39 -4.44
CA ALA A 77 -9.75 -1.58 -5.57
C ALA A 77 -8.51 -2.44 -5.26
N LEU A 78 -8.31 -2.89 -4.01
CA LEU A 78 -7.06 -3.55 -3.57
C LEU A 78 -6.68 -4.73 -4.48
N HIS A 79 -7.68 -5.56 -4.83
CA HIS A 79 -7.51 -6.71 -5.72
C HIS A 79 -7.07 -6.36 -7.16
N LEU A 80 -7.22 -5.11 -7.60
CA LEU A 80 -6.82 -4.66 -8.93
C LEU A 80 -5.36 -4.21 -8.97
N TRP A 81 -4.84 -3.72 -7.85
CA TRP A 81 -3.55 -3.02 -7.80
C TRP A 81 -2.47 -3.75 -7.00
N VAL A 82 -2.88 -4.68 -6.14
CA VAL A 82 -1.96 -5.48 -5.33
C VAL A 82 -1.83 -6.85 -5.95
N ASP A 83 -0.61 -7.26 -6.26
CA ASP A 83 -0.31 -8.60 -6.76
C ASP A 83 -0.59 -9.66 -5.69
N LYS A 84 -0.91 -10.88 -6.11
CA LYS A 84 -1.20 -11.98 -5.18
C LYS A 84 -0.05 -12.30 -4.23
N ASP A 85 1.19 -12.26 -4.70
CA ASP A 85 2.37 -12.52 -3.86
C ASP A 85 2.60 -11.42 -2.82
N VAL A 86 2.30 -10.16 -3.16
CA VAL A 86 2.31 -9.03 -2.23
C VAL A 86 1.18 -9.22 -1.20
N TYR A 87 -0.03 -9.54 -1.65
CA TYR A 87 -1.17 -9.79 -0.78
C TYR A 87 -0.87 -10.87 0.27
N LEU A 88 -0.30 -12.00 -0.14
CA LEU A 88 0.06 -13.09 0.78
C LEU A 88 1.07 -12.66 1.86
N GLN A 89 1.91 -11.65 1.58
CA GLN A 89 2.85 -11.11 2.57
C GLN A 89 2.19 -10.14 3.55
N ILE A 90 1.14 -9.42 3.13
CA ILE A 90 0.50 -8.37 3.92
C ILE A 90 -0.85 -8.77 4.52
N SER A 91 -1.39 -9.95 4.17
CA SER A 91 -2.77 -10.33 4.51
C SER A 91 -3.04 -10.28 6.02
N SER A 92 -2.09 -10.70 6.84
CA SER A 92 -2.19 -10.64 8.31
C SER A 92 -2.18 -9.20 8.85
N LEU A 93 -1.59 -8.23 8.13
CA LEU A 93 -1.67 -6.81 8.49
C LEU A 93 -3.06 -6.26 8.17
N LEU A 94 -3.59 -6.61 7.00
CA LEU A 94 -4.94 -6.21 6.58
C LEU A 94 -6.02 -6.81 7.49
N GLU A 95 -5.88 -8.08 7.89
CA GLU A 95 -6.80 -8.76 8.81
C GLU A 95 -6.93 -8.03 10.14
N ARG A 96 -5.84 -7.43 10.63
CA ARG A 96 -5.83 -6.66 11.89
C ARG A 96 -6.54 -5.32 11.79
N MET A 97 -6.62 -4.74 10.59
CA MET A 97 -7.16 -3.40 10.38
C MET A 97 -8.60 -3.41 9.84
N MET A 98 -8.99 -4.49 9.17
CA MET A 98 -10.29 -4.58 8.49
C MET A 98 -11.33 -5.29 9.36
N GLU A 99 -12.59 -4.91 9.16
CA GLU A 99 -13.72 -5.68 9.70
C GLU A 99 -13.68 -7.13 9.18
N PRO A 100 -13.92 -8.16 10.02
CA PRO A 100 -13.75 -9.57 9.64
C PRO A 100 -14.53 -9.99 8.38
N SER A 101 -15.74 -9.44 8.19
CA SER A 101 -16.57 -9.72 7.01
C SER A 101 -15.97 -9.12 5.73
N ALA A 102 -15.46 -7.89 5.80
CA ALA A 102 -14.80 -7.22 4.68
C ALA A 102 -13.47 -7.92 4.32
N PHE A 103 -12.68 -8.30 5.33
CA PHE A 103 -11.45 -9.05 5.12
C PHE A 103 -11.73 -10.40 4.43
N LYS A 104 -12.74 -11.15 4.88
CA LYS A 104 -13.10 -12.43 4.27
C LYS A 104 -13.49 -12.32 2.80
N ILE A 105 -14.19 -11.25 2.40
CA ILE A 105 -14.52 -10.99 0.99
C ILE A 105 -13.25 -10.73 0.18
N LEU A 106 -12.36 -9.89 0.70
CA LEU A 106 -11.08 -9.59 0.08
C LEU A 106 -10.23 -10.85 -0.08
N ASP A 107 -10.09 -11.65 0.97
CA ASP A 107 -9.28 -12.86 0.98
C ASP A 107 -9.75 -13.89 -0.06
N ASN A 108 -11.06 -14.15 -0.11
CA ASN A 108 -11.65 -15.00 -1.14
C ASN A 108 -11.36 -14.50 -2.56
N THR A 109 -11.35 -13.17 -2.77
CA THR A 109 -11.06 -12.56 -4.08
C THR A 109 -9.63 -12.87 -4.53
N PHE A 110 -8.66 -12.85 -3.61
CA PHE A 110 -7.26 -13.18 -3.89
C PHE A 110 -7.00 -14.68 -4.05
N LEU A 111 -7.70 -15.51 -3.28
CA LEU A 111 -7.58 -16.97 -3.38
C LEU A 111 -8.18 -17.52 -4.69
N ALA A 112 -9.22 -16.89 -5.23
CA ALA A 112 -9.85 -17.29 -6.48
C ALA A 112 -9.00 -16.99 -7.74
N LYS A 113 -8.07 -16.03 -7.68
CA LYS A 113 -7.13 -15.74 -8.77
C LYS A 113 -6.11 -16.88 -8.87
N THR A 114 -6.28 -17.78 -9.84
CA THR A 114 -5.39 -18.92 -10.08
C THR A 114 -4.16 -18.49 -10.85
#